data_AF-K0KRF4-F1
#
_entry.id   AF-K0KRF4-F1
#
_cell.length_a   1.000
_cell.length_b   1.000
_cell.length_c   1.000
_cell.angle_alpha   90.00
_cell.angle_beta   90.00
_cell.angle_gamma   90.00
#
_symmetry.space_group_name_H-M   'P 1'
#
loop_
_entity.id
_entity.type
_entity.pdbx_description
1 polymer ?
#
loop_
_entity_poly.entity_id
_entity_poly.type
_entity_poly.pdbx_seq_one_letter_code
_entity_poly.pdbx_strand_id
1 'polypeptide(L)'
;MYSLSIQPGFEEVINDVEVGDLKEDQFWINIFDNEKPADDQIVNEEIIKILKEEEELKFLNDEMQFTKSGENIYKAYYKGEEHTIKAPIRVVKTGVKGMY
;
A
#
# COMPACT_ATOMS: atom_id res chain seq x y z
N MET A 1 -9.44 14.51 -10.85
CA MET A 1 -9.64 13.65 -9.65
C MET A 1 -8.85 12.37 -9.85
N TYR A 2 -7.92 12.03 -8.96
CA TYR A 2 -7.06 10.85 -9.15
C TYR A 2 -7.64 9.58 -8.52
N SER A 3 -7.39 8.43 -9.15
CA SER A 3 -7.58 7.10 -8.60
C SER A 3 -6.22 6.47 -8.35
N LEU A 4 -6.12 5.61 -7.33
CA LEU A 4 -4.88 4.90 -7.01
C LEU A 4 -5.09 3.39 -7.09
N SER A 5 -4.12 2.67 -7.65
CA SER A 5 -4.04 1.21 -7.59
C SER A 5 -2.71 0.80 -6.98
N ILE A 6 -2.75 0.01 -5.91
CA ILE A 6 -1.56 -0.44 -5.20
C ILE A 6 -1.20 -1.87 -5.60
N GLN A 7 0.09 -2.20 -5.57
CA GLN A 7 0.58 -3.55 -5.82
C GLN A 7 -0.18 -4.58 -4.95
N PRO A 8 -0.73 -5.66 -5.54
CA PRO A 8 -1.28 -6.76 -4.77
C PRO A 8 -0.22 -7.37 -3.85
N GLY A 9 -0.58 -7.62 -2.58
CA GLY A 9 0.36 -8.18 -1.61
C GLY A 9 1.35 -7.16 -1.01
N PHE A 10 1.16 -5.86 -1.21
CA PHE A 10 1.99 -4.82 -0.57
C PHE A 10 2.01 -4.94 0.97
N GLU A 11 0.96 -5.48 1.58
CA GLU A 11 0.94 -5.75 3.03
C GLU A 11 1.97 -6.80 3.43
N GLU A 12 2.19 -7.83 2.60
CA GLU A 12 3.19 -8.85 2.86
C GLU A 12 4.60 -8.22 2.79
N VAL A 13 4.84 -7.36 1.79
CA VAL A 13 6.06 -6.55 1.68
C VAL A 13 6.31 -5.70 2.95
N ILE A 14 5.28 -4.99 3.43
CA ILE A 14 5.38 -4.18 4.66
C ILE A 14 5.63 -5.08 5.87
N ASN A 15 4.91 -6.19 5.99
CA ASN A 15 5.00 -7.10 7.11
C ASN A 15 6.37 -7.79 7.17
N ASP A 16 6.93 -8.21 6.04
CA ASP A 16 8.26 -8.84 5.96
C ASP A 16 9.36 -7.89 6.48
N VAL A 17 9.24 -6.59 6.19
CA VAL A 17 10.13 -5.57 6.76
C VAL A 17 9.80 -5.28 8.23
N GLU A 18 8.51 -5.27 8.61
CA GLU A 18 8.05 -5.04 9.99
C GLU A 18 8.54 -6.11 10.96
N VAL A 19 8.42 -7.38 10.59
CA VAL A 19 8.88 -8.53 11.40
C VAL A 19 10.39 -8.72 11.33
N GLY A 20 11.05 -8.08 10.36
CA GLY A 20 12.50 -8.12 10.18
C GLY A 20 13.01 -9.32 9.38
N ASP A 21 12.15 -9.99 8.61
CA ASP A 21 12.55 -10.96 7.59
C ASP A 21 13.37 -10.30 6.47
N LEU A 22 13.03 -9.04 6.14
CA LEU A 22 13.75 -8.20 5.19
C LEU A 22 14.23 -6.89 5.86
N LYS A 23 15.39 -6.39 5.43
CA LYS A 23 15.92 -5.08 5.89
C LYS A 23 15.22 -3.91 5.21
N GLU A 24 14.92 -4.07 3.93
CA GLU A 24 14.22 -3.11 3.08
C GLU A 24 13.49 -3.87 1.98
N ASP A 25 12.37 -3.32 1.53
CA ASP A 25 11.63 -3.82 0.38
C ASP A 25 10.84 -2.66 -0.28
N GLN A 26 10.18 -2.91 -1.40
CA GLN A 26 9.47 -1.88 -2.16
C GLN A 26 8.20 -2.41 -2.81
N PHE A 27 7.22 -1.52 -2.98
CA PHE A 27 6.00 -1.80 -3.73
C PHE A 27 5.62 -0.59 -4.57
N TRP A 28 4.93 -0.82 -5.68
CA TRP A 28 4.47 0.27 -6.55
C TRP A 28 3.01 0.67 -6.26
N ILE A 29 2.69 1.92 -6.56
CA ILE A 29 1.35 2.50 -6.59
C ILE A 29 1.19 3.19 -7.95
N ASN A 30 0.22 2.73 -8.73
CA ASN A 30 -0.19 3.37 -9.96
C ASN A 30 -1.22 4.47 -9.70
N ILE A 31 -0.99 5.63 -10.29
CA ILE A 31 -1.83 6.83 -10.19
C ILE A 31 -2.54 7.04 -11.52
N PHE A 32 -3.87 7.06 -11.46
CA PHE A 32 -4.73 7.20 -12.61
C PHE A 32 -5.43 8.55 -12.59
N ASP A 33 -5.41 9.26 -13.70
CA ASP A 33 -6.19 10.47 -13.88
C ASP A 33 -7.52 10.12 -14.52
N ASN A 34 -8.61 10.20 -13.74
CA ASN A 34 -9.95 9.86 -14.20
C ASN A 34 -10.48 10.85 -15.25
N GLU A 35 -9.80 11.98 -15.49
CA GLU A 35 -10.19 12.96 -16.51
C GLU A 35 -9.64 12.57 -17.90
N LYS A 36 -8.74 11.58 -17.98
CA LYS A 36 -8.16 11.10 -19.24
C LYS A 36 -8.93 9.89 -19.83
N PRO A 37 -8.97 9.77 -21.18
CA PRO A 37 -9.53 8.60 -21.84
C PRO A 37 -8.78 7.31 -21.43
N ALA A 38 -9.48 6.18 -21.42
CA ALA A 38 -9.04 4.90 -20.86
C ALA A 38 -7.65 4.42 -21.30
N ASP A 39 -7.25 4.72 -22.54
CA ASP A 39 -5.95 4.33 -23.09
C ASP A 39 -4.75 5.14 -22.52
N ASP A 40 -5.00 6.29 -21.88
CA ASP A 40 -3.98 7.18 -21.29
C ASP A 40 -4.21 7.45 -19.79
N GLN A 41 -4.97 6.58 -19.11
CA GLN A 41 -5.38 6.81 -17.72
C GLN A 41 -4.22 6.74 -16.72
N ILE A 42 -3.18 5.95 -16.97
CA ILE A 42 -2.01 5.88 -16.08
C ILE A 42 -1.17 7.14 -16.27
N VAL A 43 -1.07 7.94 -15.22
CA VAL A 43 -0.32 9.20 -15.25
C VAL A 43 1.03 9.06 -14.58
N ASN A 44 1.13 8.24 -13.54
CA ASN A 44 2.40 7.98 -12.86
C ASN A 44 2.41 6.61 -12.18
N GLU A 45 3.60 6.04 -12.05
CA GLU A 45 3.87 4.89 -11.17
C GLU A 45 4.84 5.35 -10.09
N GLU A 46 4.40 5.31 -8.84
CA GLU A 46 5.21 5.65 -7.68
C GLU A 46 5.73 4.40 -6.99
N ILE A 47 7.03 4.33 -6.76
CA ILE A 47 7.63 3.24 -5.99
C ILE A 47 7.81 3.70 -4.55
N ILE A 48 7.15 3.02 -3.62
CA ILE A 48 7.32 3.24 -2.18
C ILE A 48 8.36 2.25 -1.68
N LYS A 49 9.47 2.79 -1.15
CA LYS A 49 10.48 1.98 -0.46
C LYS A 49 10.17 1.95 1.02
N ILE A 50 10.21 0.76 1.61
CA ILE A 50 10.00 0.53 3.04
C ILE A 50 11.32 0.08 3.64
N LEU A 51 11.66 0.62 4.80
CA LEU A 51 12.81 0.21 5.57
C LEU A 51 12.52 0.31 7.07
N LYS A 52 13.14 -0.56 7.85
CA LYS A 52 13.04 -0.54 9.31
C LYS A 52 14.28 0.10 9.92
N GLU A 53 14.12 1.26 10.55
CA GLU A 53 15.17 1.96 11.29
C GLU A 53 14.82 2.02 12.76
N GLU A 54 15.69 1.50 13.64
CA GLU A 54 15.58 1.63 15.10
C GLU A 54 14.19 1.31 15.70
N GLU A 55 13.49 0.32 15.13
CA GLU A 55 12.13 -0.13 15.48
C GLU A 55 10.95 0.62 14.82
N GLU A 56 11.22 1.66 14.02
CA GLU A 56 10.21 2.37 13.24
C GLU A 56 10.26 1.99 11.74
N LEU A 57 9.08 1.78 11.14
CA LEU A 57 8.96 1.63 9.70
C LEU A 57 8.96 2.99 9.03
N LYS A 58 9.88 3.19 8.09
CA LYS A 58 9.92 4.38 7.24
C LYS A 58 9.50 4.02 5.83
N PHE A 59 8.64 4.87 5.26
CA PHE A 59 8.20 4.83 3.88
C PHE A 59 8.83 5.99 3.14
N LEU A 60 9.64 5.69 2.13
CA LEU A 60 10.34 6.67 1.30
C LEU A 60 9.75 6.66 -0.12
N ASN A 61 9.39 7.84 -0.60
CA ASN A 61 9.01 8.11 -1.97
C ASN A 61 9.20 9.60 -2.28
N ASP A 62 9.52 9.92 -3.54
CA ASP A 62 9.88 11.28 -3.95
C ASP A 62 8.67 12.18 -4.24
N GLU A 63 7.56 11.65 -4.76
CA GLU A 63 6.40 12.46 -5.18
C GLU A 63 5.17 12.35 -4.27
N MET A 64 5.15 11.38 -3.36
CA MET A 64 4.00 11.05 -2.53
C MET A 64 4.41 10.66 -1.10
N GLN A 65 3.52 10.93 -0.15
CA GLN A 65 3.72 10.54 1.24
C GLN A 65 2.82 9.36 1.59
N PHE A 66 3.43 8.25 2.00
CA PHE A 66 2.71 7.05 2.43
C PHE A 66 2.86 6.86 3.95
N THR A 67 1.76 6.63 4.66
CA THR A 67 1.76 6.47 6.11
C THR A 67 0.80 5.36 6.56
N LYS A 68 1.17 4.65 7.64
CA LYS A 68 0.30 3.70 8.34
C LYS A 68 -0.43 4.44 9.46
N SER A 69 -1.75 4.59 9.36
CA SER A 69 -2.58 5.29 10.37
C SER A 69 -3.22 4.35 11.39
N GLY A 70 -3.19 3.03 11.15
CA GLY A 70 -3.75 2.03 12.06
C GLY A 70 -3.52 0.61 11.55
N GLU A 71 -4.17 -0.37 12.18
CA GLU A 71 -4.14 -1.76 11.72
C GLU A 71 -4.79 -1.86 10.33
N ASN A 72 -3.99 -2.20 9.32
CA ASN A 72 -4.41 -2.37 7.91
C ASN A 72 -5.04 -1.10 7.27
N ILE A 73 -4.78 0.07 7.84
CA ILE A 73 -5.22 1.37 7.29
C ILE A 73 -3.98 2.17 6.88
N TYR A 74 -3.90 2.39 5.57
CA TYR A 74 -2.81 3.15 4.95
C TYR A 74 -3.36 4.43 4.35
N LYS A 75 -2.57 5.50 4.40
CA LYS A 75 -2.89 6.77 3.77
C LYS A 75 -1.79 7.15 2.81
N ALA A 76 -2.18 7.45 1.58
CA ALA A 76 -1.32 8.00 0.55
C ALA A 76 -1.74 9.44 0.28
N TYR A 77 -0.78 10.36 0.36
CA TYR A 77 -0.96 11.77 0.01
C TYR A 77 -0.22 12.04 -1.29
N TYR A 78 -0.95 12.43 -2.33
CA TYR A 78 -0.37 12.78 -3.63
C TYR A 78 -0.95 14.11 -4.12
N LYS A 79 -0.09 15.06 -4.47
CA LYS A 79 -0.47 16.41 -4.96
C LYS A 79 -1.55 17.13 -4.11
N GLY A 80 -1.54 16.91 -2.79
CA GLY A 80 -2.49 17.52 -1.85
C GLY A 80 -3.81 16.76 -1.69
N GLU A 81 -4.02 15.64 -2.39
CA GLU A 81 -5.16 14.75 -2.18
C GLU A 81 -4.79 13.61 -1.21
N GLU A 82 -5.63 13.40 -0.19
CA GLU A 82 -5.52 12.26 0.72
C GLU A 82 -6.36 11.10 0.18
N HIS A 83 -5.72 9.95 -0.02
CA HIS A 83 -6.38 8.71 -0.35
C HIS A 83 -6.18 7.70 0.78
N THR A 84 -7.29 7.26 1.37
CA THR A 84 -7.27 6.17 2.36
C THR A 84 -7.32 4.83 1.62
N ILE A 85 -6.25 4.06 1.75
CA ILE A 85 -6.14 2.71 1.24
C ILE A 85 -6.50 1.76 2.39
N LYS A 86 -7.65 1.09 2.23
CA LYS A 86 -8.03 -0.01 3.12
C LYS A 86 -7.51 -1.29 2.51
N ALA A 87 -6.51 -1.86 3.14
CA ALA A 87 -6.04 -3.16 2.70
C ALA A 87 -7.09 -4.22 3.04
N PRO A 88 -7.30 -5.23 2.18
CA PRO A 88 -8.29 -6.26 2.45
C PRO A 88 -7.90 -7.02 3.72
N ILE A 89 -8.68 -6.84 4.79
CA ILE A 89 -8.55 -7.66 6.00
C ILE A 89 -8.64 -9.11 5.53
N ARG A 90 -7.56 -9.88 5.72
CA ARG A 90 -7.54 -11.32 5.47
C ARG A 90 -8.51 -11.95 6.46
N VAL A 91 -9.81 -11.97 6.14
CA VAL A 91 -10.82 -12.66 6.94
C VAL A 91 -10.58 -14.13 6.68
N VAL A 92 -9.73 -14.74 7.50
CA VAL A 92 -9.63 -16.19 7.57
C VAL A 92 -10.98 -16.68 8.12
N LYS A 93 -11.95 -16.93 7.25
CA LYS A 93 -13.03 -17.86 7.58
C LYS A 93 -12.37 -19.24 7.67
N THR A 94 -11.81 -19.55 8.84
CA THR A 94 -11.69 -20.94 9.28
C THR A 94 -13.13 -21.43 9.44
N GLY A 95 -13.73 -21.83 8.32
CA GLY A 95 -14.88 -22.70 8.33
C GLY A 95 -14.40 -24.02 8.90
N VAL A 96 -14.36 -24.12 10.23
CA VAL A 96 -14.34 -25.39 10.93
C VAL A 96 -15.59 -26.10 10.41
N LYS A 97 -15.39 -27.01 9.45
CA LYS A 97 -16.35 -28.06 9.13
C LYS A 97 -16.58 -28.76 10.46
N GLY A 98 -17.67 -28.38 11.13
CA GLY A 98 -18.21 -29.16 12.23
C GLY A 98 -18.43 -30.57 11.69
N MET A 99 -17.59 -31.48 12.13
CA MET A 99 -17.81 -32.91 12.01
C MET A 99 -18.97 -33.25 12.95
N TYR A 100 -20.13 -33.58 12.38
CA TYR A 100 -21.16 -34.46 12.95
C TYR A 100 -21.87 -35.18 11.80
#